data_AF-A0A7J2VUB7-F1
#
_entry.id   AF-A0A7J2VUB7-F1
#
_cell.length_a   1.000
_cell.length_b   1.000
_cell.length_c   1.000
_cell.angle_alpha   90.00
_cell.angle_beta   90.00
_cell.angle_gamma   90.00
#
_symmetry.space_group_name_H-M   'P 1'
#
loop_
_entity.id
_entity.type
_entity.pdbx_description
1 polymer ?
#
loop_
_entity_poly.entity_id
_entity_poly.type
_entity_poly.pdbx_seq_one_letter_code
_entity_poly.pdbx_strand_id
1 'polypeptide(L)' 'MEAEAKEIYPILKKIESEIQVLKLLIIKSRKVPKKIVKLEGALKGIKVSEEEIEEAKRALFKLSV' A
#
# COMPACT_ATOMS: atom_id res chain seq x y z
N MET A 1 19.05 -22.82 -37.39
CA MET A 1 17.92 -21.89 -37.50
C MET A 1 16.74 -22.26 -36.59
N GLU A 2 16.00 -23.36 -36.79
CA GLU A 2 14.85 -23.68 -35.90
C GLU A 2 15.23 -24.00 -34.44
N ALA A 3 16.39 -24.65 -34.22
CA ALA A 3 16.87 -24.99 -32.88
C ALA A 3 17.26 -23.73 -32.08
N GLU A 4 18.00 -22.79 -32.70
CA GLU A 4 18.35 -21.50 -32.07
C GLU A 4 17.12 -20.67 -31.74
N ALA A 5 16.12 -20.65 -32.62
CA ALA A 5 14.86 -19.95 -32.34
C ALA A 5 14.17 -20.52 -31.09
N LYS A 6 14.12 -21.86 -30.95
CA LYS A 6 13.54 -22.54 -29.78
C LYS A 6 14.23 -22.19 -28.47
N GLU A 7 15.53 -21.91 -28.48
CA GLU A 7 16.29 -21.53 -27.29
C GLU A 7 16.22 -20.03 -26.98
N ILE A 8 16.10 -19.18 -28.01
CA ILE A 8 16.02 -17.73 -27.86
C ILE A 8 14.67 -17.29 -27.29
N TYR A 9 13.56 -17.90 -27.70
CA TYR A 9 12.22 -17.50 -27.25
C TYR A 9 12.01 -17.55 -25.72
N PRO A 10 12.42 -18.62 -25.01
CA PRO A 10 12.37 -18.66 -23.55
C PRO A 10 13.16 -17.53 -22.88
N ILE A 11 14.33 -17.20 -23.43
CA ILE A 11 15.20 -16.13 -22.92
C ILE A 11 14.50 -14.77 -23.12
N LEU A 12 13.92 -14.52 -24.30
CA LEU A 12 13.16 -13.31 -24.57
C LEU A 12 11.96 -13.15 -23.62
N LYS A 13 11.22 -14.24 -23.37
CA LYS A 13 10.08 -14.23 -22.44
C LYS A 13 10.50 -13.92 -21.00
N LYS A 14 11.66 -14.43 -20.58
CA LYS A 14 12.25 -14.11 -19.28
C LYS A 14 12.60 -12.62 -19.19
N ILE A 15 13.30 -12.08 -20.20
CA ILE A 15 13.65 -10.65 -20.27
C ILE A 15 12.39 -9.78 -20.24
N GLU A 16 11.35 -10.14 -21.00
CA GLU A 16 10.08 -9.40 -21.00
C GLU A 16 9.43 -9.38 -19.62
N SER A 17 9.44 -10.51 -18.92
CA SER A 17 8.91 -10.62 -17.55
C SER A 17 9.69 -9.74 -16.56
N GLU A 18 11.03 -9.74 -16.65
CA GLU A 18 11.88 -8.89 -15.82
C GLU A 18 11.64 -7.40 -16.09
N ILE A 19 11.46 -7.01 -17.35
CA ILE A 19 11.09 -5.63 -17.74
C ILE A 19 9.74 -5.22 -17.15
N GLN A 20 8.74 -6.09 -17.17
CA GLN A 20 7.43 -5.81 -16.56
C GLN A 20 7.54 -5.58 -15.05
N VAL A 21 8.32 -6.41 -14.34
CA VAL A 21 8.56 -6.26 -12.90
C VAL A 21 9.26 -4.93 -12.60
N LEU A 22 10.29 -4.57 -13.38
CA LEU A 22 11.00 -3.30 -13.20
C LEU A 22 10.07 -2.09 -13.39
N LYS A 23 9.18 -2.12 -14.40
CA LYS A 23 8.18 -1.06 -14.61
C LYS A 23 7.27 -0.90 -13.38
N LEU A 24 6.79 -2.00 -12.81
CA LEU A 24 5.96 -1.97 -11.60
C LEU A 24 6.71 -1.39 -10.41
N LEU A 25 7.98 -1.74 -10.23
CA LEU A 25 8.82 -1.21 -9.16
C LEU A 25 9.04 0.30 -9.31
N ILE A 26 9.25 0.80 -10.54
CA ILE A 26 9.38 2.24 -10.81
C ILE A 26 8.07 2.98 -10.49
N ILE A 27 6.91 2.41 -10.85
CA ILE A 27 5.61 3.01 -10.52
C ILE A 27 5.44 3.10 -9.00
N LYS A 28 5.79 2.04 -8.27
CA LYS A 28 5.70 1.99 -6.80
C LYS A 28 6.73 2.87 -6.10
N SER A 29 7.91 3.06 -6.70
CA SER A 29 8.99 3.86 -6.12
C SER A 29 8.76 5.36 -6.26
N ARG A 30 7.90 5.78 -7.21
CA ARG A 30 7.36 7.14 -7.24
C ARG A 30 6.60 7.36 -5.94
N LYS A 31 7.26 7.98 -4.96
CA LYS A 31 6.62 8.58 -3.80
C LYS A 31 5.68 9.66 -4.34
N VAL A 32 4.43 9.30 -4.60
CA VAL A 32 3.37 10.30 -4.76
C VAL A 32 3.45 11.14 -3.49
N PRO A 33 3.67 12.47 -3.58
CA PRO A 33 3.72 13.29 -2.40
C PRO A 33 2.42 13.10 -1.64
N LYS A 34 2.48 12.38 -0.52
CA LYS A 34 1.31 12.20 0.33
C LYS A 34 0.99 13.58 0.87
N LYS A 35 -0.11 14.16 0.41
CA LYS A 35 -0.58 15.44 0.93
C LYS A 35 -0.92 15.22 2.40
N ILE A 36 -0.18 15.86 3.29
CA ILE A 36 -0.51 15.88 4.72
C ILE A 36 -1.84 16.64 4.82
N VAL A 37 -2.88 15.92 5.22
CA VAL A 37 -4.21 16.48 5.49
C VAL A 37 -4.46 16.44 6.99
N LYS A 38 -5.07 17.49 7.52
CA LYS A 38 -5.49 17.52 8.93
C LYS A 38 -6.72 16.63 9.10
N LEU A 39 -6.65 15.68 10.02
CA LEU A 39 -7.77 14.83 10.41
C LEU A 39 -8.92 15.64 11.03
N GLU A 40 -8.61 16.77 11.67
CA GLU A 40 -9.58 17.70 12.28
C GLU A 40 -10.74 18.06 11.33
N GLY A 41 -10.45 18.25 10.04
CA GLY A 41 -11.47 18.56 9.03
C GLY A 41 -12.31 17.36 8.59
N ALA A 42 -11.73 16.16 8.60
CA ALA A 42 -12.42 14.92 8.24
C ALA A 42 -13.36 14.43 9.36
N LEU A 43 -13.04 14.77 10.61
CA LEU A 43 -13.85 14.43 11.79
C LEU A 43 -14.97 15.46 12.05
N LYS A 44 -15.07 16.53 11.24
CA LYS A 44 -16.06 17.59 11.40
C LYS A 44 -17.46 17.03 11.12
N GLY A 45 -18.28 16.91 12.17
CA GLY A 45 -19.63 16.35 12.09
C GLY A 45 -19.77 14.94 12.71
N ILE A 46 -18.66 14.31 13.08
CA ILE A 46 -18.69 13.11 13.91
C ILE A 46 -19.00 13.56 15.34
N LYS A 47 -20.17 13.20 15.85
CA LYS A 47 -20.52 13.35 17.25
C LYS A 47 -20.05 12.09 17.97
N VAL A 48 -19.05 12.24 18.82
CA VAL A 48 -18.59 11.15 19.69
C VAL A 48 -19.40 11.24 20.98
N SER A 49 -20.07 10.15 21.33
CA SER A 49 -20.80 10.01 22.59
C SER A 49 -19.85 9.72 23.76
N GLU A 50 -20.30 10.01 24.97
CA GLU A 50 -19.53 9.72 26.19
C GLU A 50 -19.29 8.22 26.39
N GLU A 51 -20.23 7.39 25.94
CA GLU A 51 -20.15 5.93 25.96
C GLU A 51 -19.01 5.41 25.07
N GLU A 52 -18.87 5.95 23.86
CA GLU A 52 -17.78 5.62 22.93
C GLU A 52 -16.41 6.03 23.49
N ILE A 53 -16.35 7.15 24.24
CA ILE A 53 -15.12 7.60 24.90
C ILE A 53 -14.72 6.62 26.02
N GLU A 54 -15.67 6.19 26.84
CA GLU A 54 -15.38 5.24 27.92
C GLU A 54 -15.02 3.84 27.40
N GLU A 55 -15.64 3.38 26.31
CA GLU A 55 -15.24 2.15 25.64
C GLU A 55 -13.80 2.24 25.10
N ALA A 56 -13.46 3.35 24.45
CA ALA A 56 -12.11 3.59 23.95
C ALA A 56 -11.07 3.63 25.09
N LYS A 57 -11.38 4.29 26.21
CA LYS A 57 -10.51 4.30 27.41
C LYS A 57 -10.28 2.90 27.94
N ARG A 58 -11.33 2.08 28.11
CA ARG A 58 -11.21 0.69 28.57
C ARG A 58 -10.37 -0.16 27.61
N ALA A 59 -10.52 0.04 26.31
CA ALA A 59 -9.75 -0.68 25.29
C ALA A 59 -8.26 -0.31 25.29
N LEU A 60 -7.95 0.98 25.45
CA LEU A 60 -6.58 1.51 25.47
C LEU A 60 -5.84 1.21 26.78
N PHE A 61 -6.57 1.21 27.90
CA PHE A 61 -6.03 1.14 29.25
C PHE A 61 -6.47 -0.13 29.98
N LYS A 62 -6.30 -1.29 29.34
CA LYS A 62 -6.68 -2.62 29.89
C LYS A 62 -6.13 -2.94 31.29
N LEU A 63 -5.15 -2.19 31.81
CA LEU A 63 -4.44 -2.48 33.06
C LEU A 63 -4.21 -1.26 33.98
N SER A 64 -4.93 -0.15 33.83
CA SER A 64 -4.80 0.97 34.78
C SER A 64 -5.84 0.87 35.88
N VAL A 65 -5.64 -0.09 36.78
CA VAL A 65 -6.11 -0.07 38.18
C VAL A 65 -4.94 -0.46 39.05
#